data_AF-A0A930RVI8-F1
#
_entry.id   AF-A0A930RVI8-F1
#
_cell.length_a   1.000
_cell.length_b   1.000
_cell.length_c   1.000
_cell.angle_alpha   90.00
_cell.angle_beta   90.00
_cell.angle_gamma   90.00
#
_symmetry.space_group_name_H-M   'P 1'
#
loop_
_entity.id
_entity.type
_entity.pdbx_description
1 polymer ?
#
loop_
_entity_poly.entity_id
_entity_poly.type
_entity_poly.pdbx_seq_one_letter_code
_entity_poly.pdbx_strand_id
1 'polypeptide(L)'
;MKKILKLSILLLGTLFVLLGCSQETKSEFVLQETASKTKLTYVYDKEKDSVSKLTMEIIYDITKDERYTEAVRSQRDEIVSEMEGIEGVTYTKKDDNNYITLTIEVDVNKFKFDDATSRKKAPTLYNTVNAALKRKDNMVSYQLSKDAILEYEFKEVK
;
A
#
# COMPACT_ATOMS: atom_id res chain seq x y z
N MET A 1 -15.25 -51.72 -6.48
CA MET A 1 -14.03 -51.63 -5.64
C MET A 1 -13.90 -50.21 -5.12
N LYS A 2 -14.05 -50.01 -3.81
CA LYS A 2 -13.81 -48.73 -3.13
C LYS A 2 -12.31 -48.51 -2.99
N LYS A 3 -11.76 -47.36 -3.39
CA LYS A 3 -10.43 -46.89 -2.95
C LYS A 3 -10.40 -45.37 -2.74
N ILE A 4 -10.80 -45.00 -1.52
CA ILE A 4 -10.17 -44.08 -0.57
C ILE A 4 -9.72 -42.70 -1.11
N LEU A 5 -10.48 -41.69 -0.67
CA LEU A 5 -10.11 -40.26 -0.56
C LEU A 5 -8.64 -40.05 -0.16
N LYS A 6 -7.91 -39.24 -0.91
CA LYS A 6 -6.77 -38.50 -0.35
C LYS A 6 -7.24 -37.10 0.05
N LEU A 7 -7.61 -37.03 1.32
CA LEU A 7 -7.84 -35.84 2.11
C LEU A 7 -6.48 -35.16 2.35
N SER A 8 -6.02 -34.29 1.46
CA SER A 8 -4.92 -33.38 1.74
C SER A 8 -5.48 -32.05 2.23
N ILE A 9 -5.79 -32.05 3.52
CA ILE A 9 -5.97 -30.86 4.32
C ILE A 9 -4.64 -30.09 4.31
N LEU A 10 -4.58 -29.00 3.54
CA LEU A 10 -3.60 -27.94 3.76
C LEU A 10 -4.30 -26.88 4.62
N LEU A 11 -4.32 -27.15 5.93
CA LEU A 11 -4.68 -26.17 6.95
C LEU A 11 -3.48 -25.24 7.11
N LEU A 12 -3.59 -23.98 6.68
CA LEU A 12 -3.04 -22.84 7.42
C LEU A 12 -3.51 -21.52 6.83
N GLY A 13 -4.18 -20.72 7.65
CA GLY A 13 -4.13 -19.27 7.51
C GLY A 13 -5.37 -18.58 6.96
N THR A 14 -6.53 -18.81 7.56
CA THR A 14 -7.45 -17.69 7.87
C THR A 14 -8.27 -18.06 9.10
N LEU A 15 -7.64 -17.89 10.27
CA LEU A 15 -8.37 -17.68 11.51
C LEU A 15 -9.12 -16.35 11.36
N PHE A 16 -10.37 -16.41 10.88
CA PHE A 16 -11.30 -15.29 10.97
C PHE A 16 -11.62 -15.09 12.46
N VAL A 17 -10.83 -14.25 13.13
CA VAL A 17 -11.17 -13.75 14.46
C VAL A 17 -12.31 -12.74 14.28
N LEU A 18 -13.55 -13.21 14.40
CA LEU A 18 -14.74 -12.38 14.56
C LEU A 18 -14.77 -11.84 15.99
N LEU A 19 -14.16 -10.69 16.27
CA LEU A 19 -14.48 -9.87 17.45
C LEU A 19 -14.17 -8.39 17.20
N GLY A 20 -15.20 -7.64 16.81
CA GLY A 20 -15.23 -6.17 16.72
C GLY A 20 -15.93 -5.68 15.45
N CYS A 21 -17.20 -5.27 15.55
CA CYS A 21 -17.87 -4.48 14.51
C CYS A 21 -17.25 -3.07 14.43
N SER A 22 -16.01 -2.93 13.97
CA SER A 22 -15.60 -1.72 13.29
C SER A 22 -15.94 -1.93 11.81
N GLN A 23 -16.84 -1.10 11.29
CA GLN A 23 -17.27 -1.04 9.89
C GLN A 23 -16.13 -0.57 8.97
N GLU A 24 -14.95 -1.16 9.08
CA GLU A 24 -13.79 -0.80 8.26
C GLU A 24 -14.05 -1.22 6.81
N THR A 25 -14.35 -0.22 5.99
CA THR A 25 -14.59 -0.33 4.57
C THR A 25 -13.26 -0.29 3.83
N LYS A 26 -13.19 -0.96 2.68
CA LYS A 26 -12.01 -0.93 1.81
C LYS A 26 -12.36 -0.42 0.43
N SER A 27 -11.46 0.37 -0.13
CA SER A 27 -11.50 0.83 -1.52
C SER A 27 -10.14 0.67 -2.15
N GLU A 28 -10.11 0.27 -3.41
CA GLU A 28 -8.87 0.05 -4.15
C GLU A 28 -8.83 0.93 -5.39
N PHE A 29 -7.64 1.46 -5.69
CA PHE A 29 -7.41 2.29 -6.85
C PHE A 29 -6.14 1.86 -7.56
N VAL A 30 -6.13 1.95 -8.88
CA VAL A 30 -4.99 1.56 -9.71
C VAL A 30 -4.62 2.68 -10.67
N LEU A 31 -3.32 2.99 -10.71
CA LEU A 31 -2.67 3.72 -11.78
C LEU A 31 -1.80 2.73 -12.56
N GLN A 32 -2.03 2.61 -13.87
CA GLN A 32 -1.35 1.66 -14.73
C GLN A 32 -0.60 2.41 -15.83
N GLU A 33 0.71 2.25 -15.85
CA GLU A 33 1.63 2.71 -16.89
C GLU A 33 2.14 1.53 -17.71
N THR A 34 2.97 1.80 -18.73
CA THR A 34 3.47 0.77 -19.64
C THR A 34 4.29 -0.33 -18.94
N ALA A 35 5.17 0.05 -18.00
CA ALA A 35 6.07 -0.88 -17.29
C ALA A 35 5.89 -0.86 -15.77
N SER A 36 4.87 -0.15 -15.26
CA SER A 36 4.61 -0.08 -13.83
C SER A 36 3.13 0.01 -13.52
N LYS A 37 2.76 -0.51 -12.36
CA LYS A 37 1.42 -0.42 -11.79
C LYS A 37 1.54 0.02 -10.34
N THR A 38 0.76 1.01 -9.95
CA THR A 38 0.61 1.39 -8.54
C THR A 38 -0.82 1.10 -8.11
N LYS A 39 -0.98 0.35 -7.02
CA LYS A 39 -2.26 0.09 -6.36
C LYS A 39 -2.29 0.79 -5.01
N LEU A 40 -3.35 1.54 -4.75
CA LEU A 40 -3.65 2.14 -3.47
C LEU A 40 -4.84 1.42 -2.85
N THR A 41 -4.71 0.98 -1.61
CA THR A 41 -5.82 0.41 -0.83
C THR A 41 -6.01 1.23 0.43
N TYR A 42 -7.20 1.81 0.57
CA TYR A 42 -7.61 2.51 1.79
C TYR A 42 -8.42 1.58 2.67
N VAL A 43 -8.16 1.63 3.97
CA VAL A 43 -9.07 1.12 5.01
C VAL A 43 -9.60 2.33 5.77
N TYR A 44 -10.92 2.45 5.86
CA TYR A 44 -11.57 3.63 6.41
C TYR A 44 -12.91 3.34 7.07
N ASP A 45 -13.32 4.23 7.97
CA ASP A 45 -14.68 4.27 8.55
C ASP A 45 -15.56 5.15 7.65
N LYS A 46 -16.60 4.55 7.06
CA LYS A 46 -17.49 5.25 6.12
C LYS A 46 -18.38 6.29 6.79
N GLU A 47 -18.79 6.07 8.03
CA GLU A 47 -19.67 7.00 8.75
C GLU A 47 -18.87 8.23 9.23
N LYS A 48 -17.62 8.01 9.63
CA LYS A 48 -16.73 9.08 10.12
C LYS A 48 -15.88 9.73 9.03
N ASP A 49 -15.91 9.18 7.81
CA ASP A 49 -15.02 9.58 6.71
C ASP A 49 -13.53 9.52 7.10
N SER A 50 -13.12 8.60 7.99
CA SER A 50 -11.76 8.60 8.54
C SER A 50 -10.93 7.40 8.06
N VAL A 51 -9.77 7.66 7.46
CA VAL A 51 -8.82 6.62 7.02
C VAL A 51 -8.01 6.09 8.21
N SER A 52 -7.94 4.77 8.39
CA SER A 52 -7.10 4.11 9.41
C SER A 52 -5.80 3.53 8.81
N LYS A 53 -5.82 3.12 7.54
CA LYS A 53 -4.67 2.55 6.85
C LYS A 53 -4.63 2.92 5.38
N LEU A 54 -3.43 3.15 4.86
CA LEU A 54 -3.14 3.18 3.42
C LEU A 54 -2.11 2.10 3.11
N THR A 55 -2.38 1.28 2.10
CA THR A 55 -1.39 0.39 1.48
C THR A 55 -1.08 0.88 0.08
N MET A 56 0.20 1.05 -0.24
CA MET A 56 0.72 1.39 -1.55
C MET A 56 1.51 0.19 -2.08
N GLU A 57 1.05 -0.41 -3.17
CA GLU A 57 1.73 -1.51 -3.84
C GLU A 57 2.23 -1.02 -5.20
N ILE A 58 3.55 -0.90 -5.33
CA ILE A 58 4.24 -0.46 -6.54
C ILE A 58 4.86 -1.68 -7.19
N ILE A 59 4.45 -1.98 -8.43
CA ILE A 59 4.85 -3.15 -9.19
C ILE A 59 5.52 -2.66 -10.47
N TYR A 60 6.76 -3.06 -10.70
CA TYR A 60 7.47 -2.85 -11.95
C TYR A 60 7.52 -4.16 -12.73
N ASP A 61 7.09 -4.13 -13.98
CA ASP A 61 7.21 -5.24 -14.93
C ASP A 61 8.57 -5.12 -15.63
N ILE A 62 9.55 -5.89 -15.14
CA ILE A 62 10.92 -5.86 -15.66
C ILE A 62 11.08 -6.65 -16.95
N THR A 63 10.05 -7.38 -17.38
CA THR A 63 10.05 -8.05 -18.70
C THR A 63 9.90 -7.07 -19.86
N LYS A 64 9.49 -5.82 -19.59
CA LYS A 64 9.29 -4.78 -20.60
C LYS A 64 10.60 -4.10 -21.05
N ASP A 65 11.61 -4.03 -20.19
CA ASP A 65 12.97 -3.61 -20.54
C ASP A 65 13.96 -4.07 -19.45
N GLU A 66 14.68 -5.16 -19.72
CA GLU A 66 15.57 -5.79 -18.76
C GLU A 66 16.73 -4.88 -18.31
N ARG A 67 17.12 -3.88 -19.11
CA ARG A 67 18.23 -2.95 -18.79
C ARG A 67 17.91 -2.07 -17.59
N TYR A 68 16.63 -1.88 -17.26
CA TYR A 68 16.20 -1.09 -16.10
C TYR A 68 16.05 -1.92 -14.83
N THR A 69 16.19 -3.26 -14.90
CA THR A 69 15.96 -4.14 -13.75
C THR A 69 16.82 -3.76 -12.55
N GLU A 70 18.14 -3.60 -12.75
CA GLU A 70 19.05 -3.24 -11.67
C GLU A 70 18.78 -1.84 -11.13
N ALA A 71 18.45 -0.89 -12.00
CA ALA A 71 18.08 0.47 -11.60
C ALA A 71 16.81 0.49 -10.74
N VAL A 72 15.79 -0.29 -11.10
CA VAL A 72 14.55 -0.42 -10.32
C VAL A 72 14.81 -1.09 -8.97
N ARG A 73 15.66 -2.13 -8.91
CA ARG A 73 16.07 -2.74 -7.62
C ARG A 73 16.78 -1.73 -6.73
N SER A 74 17.74 -0.99 -7.29
CA SER A 74 18.49 0.03 -6.56
C SER A 74 17.57 1.13 -6.03
N GLN A 75 16.66 1.64 -6.86
CA GLN A 75 15.70 2.66 -6.45
C GLN A 75 14.76 2.15 -5.35
N ARG A 76 14.25 0.91 -5.47
CA ARG A 76 13.44 0.28 -4.41
C ARG A 76 14.19 0.21 -3.09
N ASP A 77 15.45 -0.23 -3.13
CA ASP A 77 16.25 -0.43 -1.93
C ASP A 77 16.68 0.90 -1.29
N GLU A 78 16.90 1.95 -2.09
CA GLU A 78 17.08 3.33 -1.62
C GLU A 78 15.84 3.85 -0.88
N ILE A 79 14.66 3.76 -1.51
CA ILE A 79 13.38 4.16 -0.89
C ILE A 79 13.15 3.41 0.43
N VAL A 80 13.46 2.10 0.46
CA VAL A 80 13.37 1.27 1.66
C VAL A 80 14.31 1.76 2.77
N SER A 81 15.56 2.04 2.44
CA SER A 81 16.53 2.54 3.42
C SER A 81 16.13 3.90 4.00
N GLU A 82 15.53 4.76 3.19
CA GLU A 82 15.02 6.06 3.64
C GLU A 82 13.88 5.90 4.63
N MET A 83 12.92 5.01 4.36
CA MET A 83 11.73 4.87 5.19
C MET A 83 11.86 3.95 6.41
N GLU A 84 12.96 3.20 6.51
CA GLU A 84 13.20 2.27 7.62
C GLU A 84 13.12 2.99 8.98
N GLY A 85 12.38 2.41 9.92
CA GLY A 85 12.23 2.96 11.27
C GLY A 85 11.31 4.18 11.39
N ILE A 86 10.64 4.62 10.31
CA ILE A 86 9.61 5.64 10.40
C ILE A 86 8.38 5.06 11.11
N GLU A 87 7.92 5.74 12.15
CA GLU A 87 6.78 5.32 12.95
C GLU A 87 5.50 5.25 12.10
N GLY A 88 4.75 4.15 12.26
CA GLY A 88 3.54 3.89 11.49
C GLY A 88 3.79 3.44 10.05
N VAL A 89 5.03 3.15 9.65
CA VAL A 89 5.36 2.67 8.30
C VAL A 89 5.96 1.28 8.36
N THR A 90 5.45 0.38 7.53
CA THR A 90 6.08 -0.92 7.27
C THR A 90 6.21 -1.13 5.77
N TYR A 91 7.09 -2.04 5.36
CA TYR A 91 7.25 -2.36 3.96
C TYR A 91 7.53 -3.86 3.76
N THR A 92 7.22 -4.34 2.57
CA THR A 92 7.60 -5.67 2.09
C THR A 92 8.18 -5.53 0.69
N LYS A 93 9.29 -6.23 0.45
CA LYS A 93 9.90 -6.35 -0.89
C LYS A 93 9.59 -7.72 -1.46
N LYS A 94 9.22 -7.77 -2.73
CA LYS A 94 9.18 -9.01 -3.51
C LYS A 94 9.93 -8.79 -4.81
N ASP A 95 10.68 -9.81 -5.20
CA ASP A 95 11.50 -9.82 -6.41
C ASP A 95 11.35 -11.21 -7.04
N ASP A 96 10.88 -11.24 -8.28
CA ASP A 96 10.83 -12.46 -9.07
C ASP A 96 11.30 -12.18 -10.51
N ASN A 97 11.26 -13.20 -11.37
CA ASN A 97 11.81 -13.10 -12.72
C ASN A 97 11.09 -12.08 -13.60
N ASN A 98 9.86 -11.71 -13.25
CA ASN A 98 9.02 -10.83 -14.07
C ASN A 98 8.75 -9.48 -13.39
N TYR A 99 8.72 -9.47 -12.06
CA TYR A 99 8.28 -8.30 -11.31
C TYR A 99 9.19 -7.95 -10.14
N ILE A 100 9.38 -6.65 -9.95
CA ILE A 100 9.90 -6.07 -8.73
C ILE A 100 8.75 -5.34 -8.04
N THR A 101 8.46 -5.70 -6.79
CA THR A 101 7.37 -5.12 -6.03
C THR A 101 7.86 -4.52 -4.71
N LEU A 102 7.34 -3.33 -4.41
CA LEU A 102 7.41 -2.71 -3.10
C LEU A 102 6.00 -2.47 -2.58
N THR A 103 5.67 -3.09 -1.45
CA THR A 103 4.45 -2.80 -0.71
C THR A 103 4.82 -1.96 0.50
N ILE A 104 4.19 -0.80 0.66
CA ILE A 104 4.34 0.11 1.79
C ILE A 104 2.99 0.17 2.49
N GLU A 105 2.97 -0.01 3.81
CA GLU A 105 1.78 0.19 4.61
C GLU A 105 1.99 1.35 5.57
N VAL A 106 0.99 2.23 5.63
CA VAL A 106 0.95 3.40 6.51
C VAL A 106 -0.22 3.23 7.47
N ASP A 107 0.09 3.03 8.75
CA ASP A 107 -0.84 3.14 9.86
C ASP A 107 -1.06 4.63 10.15
N VAL A 108 -2.21 5.14 9.70
CA VAL A 108 -2.52 6.57 9.73
C VAL A 108 -2.62 7.12 11.15
N ASN A 109 -2.96 6.26 12.12
CA ASN A 109 -3.08 6.66 13.52
C ASN A 109 -1.71 6.79 14.21
N LYS A 110 -0.66 6.21 13.63
CA LYS A 110 0.72 6.27 14.16
C LYS A 110 1.63 7.17 13.34
N PHE A 111 1.35 7.33 12.05
CA PHE A 111 2.19 8.11 11.15
C PHE A 111 2.24 9.59 11.55
N LYS A 112 3.43 10.11 11.77
CA LYS A 112 3.66 11.51 12.13
C LYS A 112 3.83 12.37 10.87
N PHE A 113 2.71 12.88 10.35
CA PHE A 113 2.64 13.66 9.10
C PHE A 113 3.55 14.88 9.05
N ASP A 114 3.77 15.53 10.20
CA ASP A 114 4.53 16.79 10.30
C ASP A 114 5.91 16.61 10.95
N ASP A 115 6.40 15.37 11.10
CA ASP A 115 7.74 15.12 11.65
C ASP A 115 8.84 15.56 10.67
N ALA A 116 9.49 16.68 10.97
CA ALA A 116 10.49 17.29 10.09
C ALA A 116 11.73 16.40 9.88
N THR A 117 12.14 15.64 10.90
CA THR A 117 13.31 14.76 10.83
C THR A 117 13.06 13.60 9.86
N SER A 118 11.95 12.89 10.03
CA SER A 118 11.55 11.79 9.17
C SER A 118 11.22 12.27 7.75
N ARG A 119 10.63 13.47 7.61
CA ARG A 119 10.40 14.09 6.30
C ARG A 119 11.69 14.42 5.55
N LYS A 120 12.73 14.87 6.27
CA LYS A 120 14.05 15.08 5.69
C LYS A 120 14.73 13.76 5.32
N LYS A 121 14.49 12.70 6.09
CA LYS A 121 15.03 11.36 5.85
C LYS A 121 14.39 10.67 4.64
N ALA A 122 13.07 10.73 4.50
CA ALA A 122 12.30 10.05 3.46
C ALA A 122 11.35 11.03 2.72
N PRO A 123 11.90 12.00 1.98
CA PRO A 123 11.09 13.05 1.35
C PRO A 123 10.09 12.48 0.34
N THR A 124 10.47 11.44 -0.41
CA THR A 124 9.60 10.78 -1.38
C THR A 124 8.37 10.16 -0.71
N LEU A 125 8.57 9.40 0.37
CA LEU A 125 7.47 8.82 1.14
C LEU A 125 6.53 9.91 1.66
N TYR A 126 7.07 10.94 2.31
CA TYR A 126 6.26 11.99 2.89
C TYR A 126 5.47 12.79 1.85
N ASN A 127 6.05 13.03 0.68
CA ASN A 127 5.35 13.70 -0.41
C ASN A 127 4.22 12.83 -0.96
N THR A 128 4.47 11.54 -1.20
CA THR A 128 3.44 10.60 -1.66
C THR A 128 2.33 10.43 -0.64
N VAL A 129 2.66 10.26 0.64
CA VAL A 129 1.67 10.10 1.71
C VAL A 129 0.81 11.36 1.86
N ASN A 130 1.40 12.57 1.83
CA ASN A 130 0.62 13.82 1.88
C ASN A 130 -0.17 14.10 0.58
N ALA A 131 0.25 13.54 -0.55
CA ALA A 131 -0.53 13.58 -1.79
C ALA A 131 -1.77 12.68 -1.68
N ALA A 132 -1.61 11.46 -1.16
CA ALA A 132 -2.66 10.45 -1.07
C ALA A 132 -3.58 10.59 0.17
N LEU A 133 -3.09 11.16 1.28
CA LEU A 133 -3.86 11.30 2.53
C LEU A 133 -4.11 12.76 2.85
N LYS A 134 -5.37 13.20 2.67
CA LYS A 134 -5.79 14.57 2.93
C LYS A 134 -6.38 14.72 4.33
N ARG A 135 -5.81 15.66 5.09
CA ARG A 135 -6.22 15.95 6.47
C ARG A 135 -7.31 17.01 6.52
N LYS A 136 -8.31 16.80 7.36
CA LYS A 136 -9.39 17.74 7.70
C LYS A 136 -9.79 17.53 9.15
N ASP A 137 -9.99 18.60 9.91
CA ASP A 137 -10.52 18.55 11.28
C ASP A 137 -9.83 17.50 12.19
N ASN A 138 -8.50 17.47 12.18
CA ASN A 138 -7.63 16.54 12.94
C ASN A 138 -7.72 15.05 12.55
N MET A 139 -8.37 14.70 11.45
CA MET A 139 -8.36 13.33 10.90
C MET A 139 -7.86 13.33 9.45
N VAL A 140 -7.62 12.14 8.91
CA VAL A 140 -7.46 11.95 7.47
C VAL A 140 -8.82 11.60 6.86
N SER A 141 -9.33 12.48 6.01
CA SER A 141 -10.61 12.32 5.33
C SER A 141 -10.49 11.34 4.17
N TYR A 142 -11.32 10.30 4.13
CA TYR A 142 -11.33 9.37 3.01
C TYR A 142 -11.80 10.04 1.73
N GLN A 143 -12.90 10.80 1.77
CA GLN A 143 -13.46 11.44 0.59
C GLN A 143 -12.48 12.43 -0.03
N LEU A 144 -11.81 13.27 0.78
CA LEU A 144 -10.79 14.20 0.26
C LEU A 144 -9.56 13.47 -0.29
N SER A 145 -9.17 12.35 0.35
CA SER A 145 -8.06 11.51 -0.11
C SER A 145 -8.38 10.84 -1.45
N LYS A 146 -9.61 10.33 -1.60
CA LYS A 146 -10.14 9.79 -2.85
C LYS A 146 -10.14 10.85 -3.94
N ASP A 147 -10.71 12.03 -3.68
CA ASP A 147 -10.79 13.08 -4.70
C ASP A 147 -9.38 13.50 -5.16
N ALA A 148 -8.43 13.63 -4.22
CA ALA A 148 -7.05 13.96 -4.55
C ALA A 148 -6.35 12.92 -5.43
N ILE A 149 -6.50 11.62 -5.15
CA ILE A 149 -5.85 10.60 -6.00
C ILE A 149 -6.50 10.48 -7.38
N LEU A 150 -7.79 10.81 -7.52
CA LEU A 150 -8.46 10.84 -8.81
C LEU A 150 -7.90 11.95 -9.72
N GLU A 151 -7.38 13.04 -9.16
CA GLU A 151 -6.64 14.07 -9.91
C GLU A 151 -5.31 13.55 -10.48
N TYR A 152 -4.73 12.49 -9.89
CA TYR A 152 -3.54 11.78 -10.37
C TYR A 152 -3.91 10.58 -11.27
N GLU A 153 -5.09 10.61 -11.90
CA GLU A 153 -5.56 9.61 -12.87
C GLU A 153 -5.72 8.18 -12.35
N PHE A 154 -5.66 7.99 -11.03
CA PHE A 154 -6.00 6.71 -10.42
C PHE A 154 -7.45 6.35 -10.73
N LYS A 155 -7.71 5.06 -10.97
CA LYS A 155 -9.04 4.53 -11.25
C LYS A 155 -9.48 3.60 -10.14
N GLU A 156 -10.69 3.80 -9.64
CA GLU A 156 -11.30 2.92 -8.65
C GLU A 156 -11.53 1.53 -9.26
N VAL A 157 -11.09 0.50 -8.54
CA VAL A 157 -11.35 -0.90 -8.87
C VAL A 157 -12.70 -1.27 -8.25
N LYS A 158 -13.62 -1.73 -9.10
CA LYS A 158 -14.97 -2.16 -8.69
C LYS A 158 -15.00 -3.64 -8.32
#